data_AF-A0A7J6FSD3-F1
#
_entry.id   AF-A0A7J6FSD3-F1
#
_cell.length_a   1.000
_cell.length_b   1.000
_cell.length_c   1.000
_cell.angle_alpha   90.00
_cell.angle_beta   90.00
_cell.angle_gamma   90.00
#
_symmetry.space_group_name_H-M   'P 1'
#
loop_
_entity.id
_entity.type
_entity.pdbx_description
1 polymer ?
#
loop_
_entity_poly.entity_id
_entity_poly.type
_entity_poly.pdbx_seq_one_letter_code
_entity_poly.pdbx_strand_id
1 'polypeptide(L)'
;MTITSSTLKLKLPQSSKGVLLKNLYLSCNPYMRGRMSQREPYVDSFNPGSPITGYGVCKVLESGDPNFNEGDFVWGMTGWEEYTILNSTQGLFKIQHTTDIPLSYYTGILSTKFHYYHKLGHGPCFSFHSYSFDMIHLGLNMPGMTAYVGLYELCSPKKGEYVYVSAA
;
A
#
# COMPACT_ATOMS: atom_id res chain seq x y z
N MET A 1 0.35 13.75 -23.65
CA MET A 1 1.01 12.80 -22.73
C MET A 1 2.42 12.61 -23.25
N THR A 2 3.42 13.18 -22.58
CA THR A 2 4.83 13.03 -22.99
C THR A 2 5.39 11.83 -22.25
N ILE A 3 5.71 10.76 -22.96
CA ILE A 3 6.32 9.57 -22.36
C ILE A 3 7.81 9.86 -22.20
N THR A 4 8.26 10.09 -20.97
CA THR A 4 9.68 10.20 -20.63
C THR A 4 10.21 8.81 -20.29
N SER A 5 11.18 8.32 -21.05
CA SER A 5 11.87 7.05 -20.75
C SER A 5 13.20 7.35 -20.08
N SER A 6 13.47 6.72 -18.95
CA SER A 6 14.77 6.75 -18.28
C SER A 6 15.35 5.33 -18.25
N THR A 7 16.67 5.22 -18.45
CA THR A 7 17.35 3.92 -18.40
C THR A 7 17.95 3.74 -17.01
N LEU A 8 17.36 2.84 -16.22
CA LEU A 8 17.89 2.46 -14.90
C LEU A 8 18.86 1.28 -15.05
N LYS A 9 20.06 1.39 -14.50
CA LYS A 9 20.90 0.20 -14.29
C LYS A 9 20.29 -0.61 -13.16
N LEU A 10 19.76 -1.79 -13.46
CA LEU A 10 19.15 -2.72 -12.52
C LEU A 10 20.21 -3.46 -11.68
N LYS A 11 21.10 -2.69 -11.04
CA LYS A 11 22.12 -3.18 -10.12
C LYS A 11 22.34 -2.17 -9.02
N LEU A 12 22.46 -2.63 -7.79
CA LEU A 12 22.84 -1.76 -6.69
C LEU A 12 24.30 -1.32 -6.83
N PRO A 13 24.64 -0.09 -6.42
CA PRO A 13 26.03 0.32 -6.27
C PRO A 13 26.78 -0.61 -5.29
N GLN A 14 28.04 -0.92 -5.60
CA GLN A 14 28.88 -1.74 -4.73
C GLN A 14 28.96 -1.11 -3.33
N SER A 15 28.73 -1.92 -2.29
CA SER A 15 28.68 -1.50 -0.87
C SER A 15 27.48 -0.64 -0.46
N SER A 16 26.46 -0.50 -1.31
CA SER A 16 25.19 0.13 -0.90
C SER A 16 24.50 -0.70 0.18
N LYS A 17 23.82 -0.03 1.13
CA LYS A 17 22.87 -0.66 2.07
C LYS A 17 21.43 -0.62 1.56
N GLY A 18 21.24 -0.23 0.30
CA GLY A 18 19.94 -0.13 -0.32
C GLY A 18 19.36 -1.46 -0.79
N VAL A 19 18.18 -1.39 -1.38
CA VAL A 19 17.49 -2.53 -2.00
C VAL A 19 17.00 -2.15 -3.40
N LEU A 20 17.13 -3.10 -4.34
CA LEU A 20 16.51 -3.04 -5.66
C LEU A 20 15.23 -3.86 -5.62
N LEU A 21 14.12 -3.22 -5.94
CA LEU A 21 12.79 -3.79 -5.88
C LEU A 21 12.17 -3.89 -7.27
N LYS A 22 11.43 -4.96 -7.51
CA LYS A 22 10.45 -5.05 -8.60
C LYS A 22 9.06 -4.78 -8.03
N ASN A 23 8.40 -3.74 -8.53
CA ASN A 23 7.09 -3.36 -8.06
C ASN A 23 6.04 -4.30 -8.67
N LEU A 24 5.21 -4.93 -7.84
CA LEU A 24 4.18 -5.88 -8.27
C LEU A 24 2.78 -5.27 -8.20
N TYR A 25 2.51 -4.55 -7.11
CA TYR A 25 1.23 -3.89 -6.87
C TYR A 25 1.47 -2.51 -6.27
N LEU A 26 0.65 -1.54 -6.68
CA LEU A 26 0.69 -0.17 -6.19
C LEU A 26 -0.65 0.16 -5.52
N SER A 27 -0.58 0.82 -4.38
CA SER A 27 -1.74 1.30 -3.65
C SER A 27 -2.14 2.69 -4.15
N CYS A 28 -3.40 2.85 -4.57
CA CYS A 28 -3.97 4.14 -4.94
C CYS A 28 -4.81 4.65 -3.77
N ASN A 29 -4.31 5.66 -3.05
CA ASN A 29 -4.95 6.16 -1.84
C ASN A 29 -5.44 7.61 -2.01
N PRO A 30 -6.58 8.00 -1.39
CA PRO A 30 -7.13 9.35 -1.52
C PRO A 30 -6.15 10.47 -1.11
N TYR A 31 -5.29 10.23 -0.13
CA TYR A 31 -4.31 11.21 0.33
C TYR A 31 -3.33 11.66 -0.77
N MET A 32 -3.08 10.80 -1.76
CA MET A 32 -2.17 11.10 -2.86
C MET A 32 -2.66 12.30 -3.67
N ARG A 33 -3.98 12.52 -3.76
CA ARG A 33 -4.54 13.71 -4.41
C ARG A 33 -4.07 15.01 -3.75
N GLY A 34 -3.97 15.03 -2.41
CA GLY A 34 -3.49 16.19 -1.66
C GLY A 34 -2.05 16.53 -2.01
N ARG A 35 -1.21 15.51 -2.18
CA ARG A 35 0.21 15.64 -2.56
C ARG A 35 0.43 16.17 -3.98
N MET A 36 -0.60 16.15 -4.84
CA MET A 36 -0.53 16.77 -6.17
C MET A 36 -0.79 18.29 -6.14
N SER A 37 -1.03 18.87 -4.95
CA SER A 37 -1.28 20.30 -4.77
C SER A 37 -0.20 20.96 -3.89
N GLN A 38 -0.01 22.27 -4.04
CA GLN A 38 0.92 23.09 -3.23
C GLN A 38 0.24 23.62 -1.96
N ARG A 39 -0.33 22.72 -1.14
CA ARG A 39 -0.92 23.08 0.17
C ARG A 39 0.04 22.65 1.27
N GLU A 40 -0.09 23.24 2.47
CA GLU A 40 0.63 22.81 3.68
C GLU A 40 0.49 21.28 3.87
N PRO A 41 1.55 20.50 3.61
CA PRO A 41 1.44 19.06 3.59
C PRO A 41 1.73 18.46 4.97
N TYR A 42 0.92 17.50 5.41
CA TYR A 42 1.34 16.58 6.48
C TYR A 42 2.34 15.52 5.95
N VAL A 43 2.39 15.32 4.63
CA VAL A 43 3.37 14.53 3.88
C VAL A 43 3.75 15.30 2.62
N ASP A 44 5.05 15.44 2.36
CA ASP A 44 5.61 16.22 1.25
C ASP A 44 4.87 16.04 -0.08
N SER A 45 4.60 17.15 -0.77
CA SER A 45 3.99 17.14 -2.10
C SER A 45 4.88 16.46 -3.15
N PHE A 46 4.25 15.98 -4.22
CA PHE A 46 4.96 15.41 -5.36
C PHE A 46 5.70 16.51 -6.13
N ASN A 47 6.89 16.16 -6.61
CA ASN A 47 7.67 17.01 -7.50
C ASN A 47 7.31 16.71 -8.95
N PRO A 48 6.85 17.70 -9.74
CA PRO A 48 6.60 17.50 -11.17
C PRO A 48 7.82 16.92 -11.90
N GLY A 49 7.58 15.96 -12.79
CA GLY A 49 8.63 15.28 -13.55
C GLY A 49 9.36 14.16 -12.79
N SER A 50 9.08 13.97 -11.50
CA SER A 50 9.55 12.81 -10.72
C SER A 50 8.50 11.70 -10.70
N PRO A 51 8.89 10.42 -10.52
CA PRO A 51 7.95 9.34 -10.25
C PRO A 51 7.06 9.67 -9.04
N ILE A 52 5.77 9.36 -9.15
CA ILE A 52 4.84 9.41 -8.01
C ILE A 52 5.30 8.39 -6.97
N THR A 53 5.22 8.73 -5.68
CA THR A 53 5.55 7.81 -4.59
C THR A 53 4.31 7.43 -3.79
N GLY A 54 4.20 6.16 -3.42
CA GLY A 54 3.08 5.63 -2.65
C GLY A 54 3.39 4.26 -2.08
N TYR A 55 2.45 3.70 -1.33
CA TYR A 55 2.61 2.34 -0.82
C TYR A 55 2.49 1.31 -1.94
N GLY A 56 3.30 0.27 -1.91
CA GLY A 56 3.25 -0.84 -2.85
C GLY A 56 3.81 -2.13 -2.28
N VAL A 57 3.52 -3.22 -2.98
CA VAL A 57 4.06 -4.56 -2.71
C VAL A 57 5.07 -4.89 -3.79
N CYS A 58 6.25 -5.31 -3.36
CA CYS A 58 7.40 -5.49 -4.22
C CYS A 58 8.10 -6.82 -3.95
N LYS A 59 8.87 -7.28 -4.92
CA LYS A 59 9.83 -8.38 -4.76
C LYS A 59 11.25 -7.83 -4.72
N VAL A 60 12.04 -8.25 -3.76
CA VAL A 60 13.47 -7.90 -3.66
C VAL A 60 14.24 -8.64 -4.76
N LEU A 61 14.97 -7.88 -5.58
CA LEU A 61 15.85 -8.42 -6.62
C LEU A 61 17.32 -8.40 -6.19
N GLU A 62 17.72 -7.38 -5.44
CA GLU A 62 19.08 -7.26 -4.90
C GLU A 62 18.97 -6.50 -3.57
N SER A 63 19.80 -6.86 -2.59
CA SER A 63 19.82 -6.21 -1.29
C SER A 63 21.25 -6.08 -0.78
N GLY A 64 21.58 -4.89 -0.30
CA GLY A 64 22.75 -4.65 0.53
C GLY A 64 22.41 -4.50 2.03
N ASP A 65 21.13 -4.64 2.39
CA ASP A 65 20.67 -4.66 3.78
C ASP A 65 20.53 -6.13 4.25
N PRO A 66 21.20 -6.55 5.33
CA PRO A 66 21.13 -7.93 5.83
C PRO A 66 19.73 -8.37 6.29
N ASN A 67 18.78 -7.44 6.49
CA ASN A 67 17.41 -7.77 6.87
C ASN A 67 16.54 -8.23 5.69
N PHE A 68 16.98 -8.00 4.45
CA PHE A 68 16.25 -8.33 3.23
C PHE A 68 17.11 -9.19 2.32
N ASN A 69 16.56 -10.30 1.85
CA ASN A 69 17.21 -11.22 0.94
C ASN A 69 16.56 -11.14 -0.45
N GLU A 70 17.33 -11.46 -1.48
CA GLU A 70 16.78 -11.65 -2.83
C GLU A 70 15.63 -12.67 -2.79
N GLY A 71 14.53 -12.34 -3.47
CA GLY A 71 13.33 -13.17 -3.50
C GLY A 71 12.28 -12.82 -2.45
N ASP A 72 12.62 -12.07 -1.41
CA ASP A 72 11.66 -11.64 -0.39
C ASP A 72 10.54 -10.78 -0.99
N PHE A 73 9.33 -10.93 -0.43
CA PHE A 73 8.24 -10.00 -0.67
C PHE A 73 8.21 -8.95 0.42
N VAL A 74 8.00 -7.70 0.04
CA VAL A 74 8.02 -6.54 0.95
C VAL A 74 6.85 -5.62 0.62
N TRP A 75 6.38 -4.89 1.62
CA TRP A 75 5.49 -3.75 1.44
C TRP A 75 6.09 -2.49 2.06
N GLY A 76 5.84 -1.33 1.44
CA GLY A 76 6.40 -0.06 1.89
C GLY A 76 6.23 1.04 0.86
N MET A 77 6.86 2.19 1.08
CA MET A 77 6.90 3.26 0.10
C MET A 77 7.77 2.89 -1.10
N THR A 78 7.22 3.01 -2.30
CA THR A 78 7.88 2.75 -3.57
C THR A 78 7.47 3.79 -4.62
N GLY A 79 8.18 3.84 -5.74
CA GLY A 79 7.81 4.63 -6.91
C GLY A 79 6.69 3.97 -7.70
N TRP A 80 5.87 4.75 -8.39
CA TRP A 80 4.93 4.29 -9.41
C TRP A 80 5.68 4.07 -10.72
N GLU A 81 6.46 3.00 -10.73
CA GLU A 81 7.38 2.58 -11.79
C GLU A 81 7.56 1.05 -11.74
N GLU A 82 8.25 0.44 -12.69
CA GLU A 82 8.45 -1.03 -12.70
C GLU A 82 9.49 -1.51 -11.67
N TYR A 83 10.53 -0.72 -11.47
CA TYR A 83 11.63 -1.02 -10.56
C TYR A 83 11.99 0.20 -9.74
N THR A 84 12.18 0.03 -8.44
CA THR A 84 12.56 1.10 -7.52
C THR A 84 13.84 0.72 -6.80
N ILE A 85 14.79 1.67 -6.74
CA ILE A 85 15.98 1.54 -5.90
C ILE A 85 15.75 2.40 -4.66
N LEU A 86 15.76 1.76 -3.49
CA LEU A 86 15.68 2.45 -2.22
C LEU A 86 17.08 2.49 -1.58
N ASN A 87 17.57 3.70 -1.28
CA ASN A 87 18.86 3.87 -0.58
C ASN A 87 18.74 3.60 0.92
N SER A 88 17.54 3.70 1.48
CA SER A 88 17.20 3.39 2.87
C SER A 88 16.04 2.41 2.87
N THR A 89 16.14 1.40 3.72
CA THR A 89 15.10 0.38 3.96
C THR A 89 14.15 0.77 5.09
N GLN A 90 14.28 1.98 5.65
CA GLN A 90 13.41 2.47 6.69
C GLN A 90 11.95 2.56 6.18
N GLY A 91 11.02 1.92 6.90
CA GLY A 91 9.62 1.86 6.50
C GLY A 91 9.31 0.81 5.42
N LEU A 92 10.27 -0.04 5.08
CA LEU A 92 10.06 -1.26 4.32
C LEU A 92 9.81 -2.43 5.27
N PHE A 93 8.77 -3.21 5.01
CA PHE A 93 8.35 -4.30 5.88
C PHE A 93 8.32 -5.59 5.08
N LYS A 94 8.97 -6.63 5.62
CA LYS A 94 8.95 -7.96 5.02
C LYS A 94 7.57 -8.59 5.17
N ILE A 95 7.02 -9.08 4.06
CA ILE A 95 5.77 -9.83 4.04
C ILE A 95 6.11 -11.29 4.35
N GLN A 96 5.59 -11.79 5.47
CA GLN A 96 5.52 -13.23 5.68
C GLN A 96 4.36 -13.77 4.86
N HIS A 97 4.65 -14.12 3.61
CA HIS A 97 3.63 -14.60 2.69
C HIS A 97 3.27 -16.04 3.07
N THR A 98 2.10 -16.21 3.67
CA THR A 98 1.41 -17.50 3.70
C THR A 98 0.69 -17.68 2.37
N THR A 99 0.64 -18.90 1.85
CA THR A 99 0.04 -19.23 0.53
C THR A 99 -1.44 -18.86 0.42
N ASP A 100 -2.09 -18.56 1.53
CA ASP A 100 -3.53 -18.40 1.63
C ASP A 100 -3.99 -16.94 1.40
N ILE A 101 -3.07 -15.97 1.37
CA ILE A 101 -3.39 -14.55 1.23
C ILE A 101 -2.71 -13.95 -0.01
N PRO A 102 -3.47 -13.54 -1.05
CA PRO A 102 -2.90 -12.92 -2.24
C PRO A 102 -2.07 -11.67 -1.92
N LEU A 103 -0.93 -11.50 -2.58
CA LEU A 103 -0.02 -10.37 -2.35
C LEU A 103 -0.67 -8.99 -2.52
N SER A 104 -1.68 -8.85 -3.38
CA SER A 104 -2.40 -7.57 -3.53
C SER A 104 -3.12 -7.13 -2.25
N TYR A 105 -3.44 -8.04 -1.32
CA TYR A 105 -4.18 -7.71 -0.10
C TYR A 105 -3.34 -6.86 0.86
N TYR A 106 -2.02 -6.87 0.69
CA TYR A 106 -1.09 -6.02 1.43
C TYR A 106 -1.07 -4.56 0.93
N THR A 107 -1.87 -4.18 -0.09
CA THR A 107 -1.95 -2.77 -0.56
C THR A 107 -3.16 -1.97 -0.03
N GLY A 108 -4.10 -2.54 0.74
CA GLY A 108 -5.22 -1.78 1.32
C GLY A 108 -6.40 -2.61 1.85
N ILE A 109 -7.32 -1.94 2.56
CA ILE A 109 -8.44 -2.52 3.36
C ILE A 109 -9.44 -3.40 2.58
N LEU A 110 -9.52 -3.23 1.26
CA LEU A 110 -10.17 -4.14 0.32
C LEU A 110 -9.31 -4.09 -0.95
N SER A 111 -8.57 -5.14 -1.31
CA SER A 111 -8.12 -5.26 -2.70
C SER A 111 -9.36 -5.27 -3.57
N THR A 112 -9.65 -4.18 -4.29
CA THR A 112 -10.65 -4.17 -5.34
C THR A 112 -10.22 -5.15 -6.43
N LYS A 113 -10.70 -6.40 -6.34
CA LYS A 113 -10.98 -7.20 -7.52
C LYS A 113 -12.09 -6.44 -8.26
N PHE A 114 -11.75 -5.67 -9.29
CA PHE A 114 -12.75 -5.30 -10.29
C PHE A 114 -13.15 -6.58 -11.02
N HIS A 115 -14.15 -7.30 -10.50
CA HIS A 115 -14.94 -8.20 -11.33
C HIS A 115 -16.09 -7.40 -11.92
N TYR A 116 -16.04 -7.22 -13.24
CA TYR A 116 -17.19 -6.75 -14.02
C TYR A 116 -18.30 -7.78 -13.85
N TYR A 117 -19.35 -7.46 -13.08
CA TYR A 117 -20.59 -8.22 -13.10
C TYR A 117 -21.69 -7.37 -13.72
N HIS A 118 -22.35 -7.98 -14.70
CA HIS A 118 -23.41 -7.38 -15.48
C HIS A 118 -24.57 -6.96 -14.57
N LYS A 119 -25.03 -5.72 -14.75
CA LYS A 119 -26.16 -5.10 -14.02
C LYS A 119 -27.44 -5.91 -14.27
N LEU A 120 -28.06 -6.41 -13.22
CA LEU A 120 -29.51 -6.68 -13.18
C LEU A 120 -30.09 -5.87 -12.02
N GLY A 121 -31.21 -5.20 -12.30
CA GLY A 121 -31.63 -3.98 -11.62
C GLY A 121 -32.14 -4.13 -10.17
N HIS A 122 -32.42 -2.93 -9.62
CA HIS A 122 -33.08 -2.57 -8.36
C HIS A 122 -32.19 -2.30 -7.13
N GLY A 123 -31.93 -0.99 -6.90
CA GLY A 123 -31.74 -0.30 -5.60
C GLY A 123 -30.50 -0.62 -4.73
N PRO A 124 -29.80 0.37 -4.14
CA PRO A 124 -28.73 0.08 -3.18
C PRO A 124 -29.33 -0.15 -1.79
N CYS A 125 -29.75 -1.38 -1.49
CA CYS A 125 -29.97 -1.81 -0.12
C CYS A 125 -28.80 -2.71 0.27
N PHE A 126 -27.76 -2.13 0.88
CA PHE A 126 -26.61 -2.90 1.35
C PHE A 126 -26.94 -3.51 2.71
N SER A 127 -27.30 -4.79 2.70
CA SER A 127 -27.39 -5.59 3.93
C SER A 127 -26.01 -6.12 4.29
N PHE A 128 -25.41 -5.59 5.36
CA PHE A 128 -24.16 -6.11 5.91
C PHE A 128 -24.44 -7.44 6.63
N HIS A 129 -24.01 -8.54 6.02
CA HIS A 129 -23.90 -9.82 6.73
C HIS A 129 -22.68 -9.76 7.67
N SER A 130 -22.85 -10.21 8.90
CA SER A 130 -21.79 -10.33 9.90
C SER A 130 -20.78 -11.39 9.45
N TYR A 131 -19.74 -10.97 8.75
CA TYR A 131 -18.53 -11.76 8.63
C TYR A 131 -17.74 -11.55 9.91
N SER A 132 -17.39 -12.63 10.62
CA SER A 132 -16.30 -12.59 11.59
C SER A 132 -15.03 -12.21 10.82
N PHE A 133 -14.75 -10.91 10.76
CA PHE A 133 -13.51 -10.38 10.23
C PHE A 133 -12.41 -10.79 11.19
N ASP A 134 -11.69 -11.86 10.86
CA ASP A 134 -10.47 -12.19 11.59
C ASP A 134 -9.49 -11.01 11.46
N MET A 135 -9.27 -10.35 12.59
CA MET A 135 -8.50 -9.11 12.79
C MET A 135 -7.08 -9.16 12.20
N ILE A 136 -6.57 -10.36 11.90
CA ILE A 136 -5.25 -10.62 11.33
C ILE A 136 -5.07 -9.95 9.96
N HIS A 137 -6.14 -9.73 9.19
CA HIS A 137 -6.02 -9.20 7.82
C HIS A 137 -6.08 -7.67 7.74
N LEU A 138 -6.66 -7.01 8.75
CA LEU A 138 -6.75 -5.56 8.84
C LEU A 138 -5.41 -4.92 9.27
N GLY A 139 -4.46 -5.66 9.83
CA GLY A 139 -3.15 -5.12 10.23
C GLY A 139 -2.07 -5.13 9.15
N LEU A 140 -2.37 -5.62 7.94
CA LEU A 140 -1.35 -5.96 6.94
C LEU A 140 -0.85 -4.76 6.12
N ASN A 141 -1.45 -3.58 6.29
CA ASN A 141 -1.12 -2.36 5.54
C ASN A 141 -1.50 -1.08 6.30
N MET A 142 -1.03 0.07 5.80
CA MET A 142 -1.24 1.37 6.46
C MET A 142 -2.71 1.81 6.62
N PRO A 143 -3.59 1.67 5.61
CA PRO A 143 -5.01 1.96 5.79
C PRO A 143 -5.66 1.11 6.90
N GLY A 144 -5.34 -0.18 6.91
CA GLY A 144 -5.82 -1.12 7.91
C GLY A 144 -5.34 -0.80 9.32
N MET A 145 -4.05 -0.50 9.48
CA MET A 145 -3.48 -0.04 10.76
C MET A 145 -4.09 1.28 11.22
N THR A 146 -4.37 2.20 10.30
CA THR A 146 -5.03 3.48 10.61
C THR A 146 -6.45 3.26 11.12
N ALA A 147 -7.21 2.35 10.48
CA ALA A 147 -8.55 1.98 10.94
C ALA A 147 -8.51 1.32 12.33
N TYR A 148 -7.55 0.41 12.57
CA TYR A 148 -7.39 -0.25 13.86
C TYR A 148 -7.09 0.75 14.97
N VAL A 149 -6.05 1.59 14.80
CA VAL A 149 -5.67 2.60 15.80
C VAL A 149 -6.79 3.63 15.98
N GLY A 150 -7.40 4.09 14.89
CA GLY A 150 -8.50 5.04 14.95
C GLY A 150 -9.70 4.52 15.73
N LEU A 151 -10.07 3.24 15.52
CA LEU A 151 -11.21 2.64 16.19
C LEU A 151 -10.89 2.22 17.63
N TYR A 152 -9.79 1.51 17.86
CA TYR A 152 -9.53 0.87 19.14
C TYR A 152 -8.71 1.72 20.11
N GLU A 153 -7.77 2.54 19.63
CA GLU A 153 -6.92 3.35 20.51
C GLU A 153 -7.47 4.77 20.68
N LEU A 154 -7.97 5.38 19.59
CA LEU A 154 -8.47 6.75 19.63
C LEU A 154 -9.95 6.85 19.99
N CYS A 155 -10.82 6.09 19.30
CA CYS A 155 -12.26 6.12 19.59
C CYS A 155 -12.64 5.30 20.83
N SER A 156 -12.04 4.12 21.01
CA SER A 156 -12.28 3.21 22.15
C SER A 156 -13.77 2.94 22.45
N PRO A 157 -14.59 2.50 21.46
CA PRO A 157 -16.02 2.31 21.66
C PRO A 157 -16.32 1.18 22.66
N LYS A 158 -17.35 1.36 23.46
CA LYS A 158 -17.81 0.38 24.45
C LYS A 158 -18.91 -0.50 23.88
N LYS A 159 -19.08 -1.68 24.48
CA LYS A 159 -20.15 -2.61 24.11
C LYS A 159 -21.52 -1.91 24.23
N GLY A 160 -22.27 -1.92 23.14
CA GLY A 160 -23.60 -1.30 23.06
C GLY A 160 -23.61 0.13 22.50
N GLU A 161 -22.44 0.72 22.23
CA GLU A 161 -22.34 2.01 21.53
C GLU A 161 -22.45 1.83 20.02
N TYR A 162 -22.97 2.85 19.34
CA TYR A 162 -23.10 2.89 17.88
C TYR A 162 -21.98 3.76 17.30
N VAL A 163 -21.23 3.20 16.36
CA VAL A 163 -20.16 3.92 15.64
C VAL A 163 -20.61 4.19 14.22
N TYR A 164 -20.55 5.45 13.80
CA TYR A 164 -20.78 5.83 12.41
C TYR A 164 -19.46 5.87 11.65
N VAL A 165 -19.40 5.20 10.50
CA VAL A 165 -18.22 5.18 9.62
C VAL A 165 -18.60 5.77 8.27
N SER A 166 -17.98 6.89 7.90
CA SER A 166 -18.15 7.49 6.56
C SER A 166 -17.21 6.83 5.55
N ALA A 167 -17.68 6.67 4.31
CA ALA A 167 -16.79 6.39 3.17
C ALA A 167 -16.02 7.67 2.79
N ALA A 168 -14.75 7.51 2.39
CA ALA A 168 -13.87 8.58 1.93
C ALA A 168 -13.59 8.47 0.43
#